data_AF-A0A8J3MXA1-F1
#
_entry.id   AF-A0A8J3MXA1-F1
#
_cell.length_a   1.000
_cell.length_b   1.000
_cell.length_c   1.000
_cell.angle_alpha   90.00
_cell.angle_beta   90.00
_cell.angle_gamma   90.00
#
_symmetry.space_group_name_H-M   'P 1'
#
loop_
_entity.id
_entity.type
_entity.pdbx_description
1 polymer ?
#
loop_
_entity_poly.entity_id
_entity_poly.type
_entity_poly.pdbx_seq_one_letter_code
_entity_poly.pdbx_strand_id
1 'polypeptide(L)'
;MAKENQYIQQKLTTSDVLIKQVAIEVKVLKIGNHQVTLSVFRQLKQEDIFDADTGELLGTPWGTVNYHVDCEDIKGEHLHVVWQKGNELRRAIACIPWRLRKNSYLSECFYFDMRSDLHEMAGAFIIARVLEGWAPDPTQLHDTIQIETELLTISTSLPSEVYKLFAGRGAKQELEERDITKLKTELDKLNAPYNSEVIYKTLITPLAADFYARKNRWEQNYKEIADLDQLFIAV
;
A
#
# COMPACT_ATOMS: atom_id res chain seq x y z
N MET A 1 7.06 23.67 -52.96
CA MET A 1 6.75 24.79 -52.06
C MET A 1 7.05 24.36 -50.64
N ALA A 2 8.23 24.70 -50.12
CA ALA A 2 8.66 24.36 -48.76
C ALA A 2 8.14 25.45 -47.79
N LYS A 3 7.46 25.05 -46.72
CA LYS A 3 7.05 25.95 -45.64
C LYS A 3 8.22 26.11 -44.67
N GLU A 4 8.74 27.33 -44.60
CA GLU A 4 9.81 27.72 -43.70
C GLU A 4 9.24 27.89 -42.29
N ASN A 5 9.67 27.03 -41.35
CA ASN A 5 9.31 27.12 -39.94
C ASN A 5 10.10 28.24 -39.28
N GLN A 6 9.50 29.42 -39.19
CA GLN A 6 10.05 30.57 -38.49
C GLN A 6 9.89 30.35 -36.98
N TYR A 7 10.92 29.78 -36.34
CA TYR A 7 11.01 29.75 -34.87
C TYR A 7 11.19 31.18 -34.34
N ILE A 8 10.14 31.72 -33.72
CA ILE A 8 10.22 33.00 -32.99
C ILE A 8 11.07 32.76 -31.75
N GLN A 9 12.32 33.22 -31.75
CA GLN A 9 13.10 33.34 -30.52
C GLN A 9 12.53 34.50 -29.71
N GLN A 10 11.66 34.20 -28.74
CA GLN A 10 11.24 35.17 -27.74
C GLN A 10 12.47 35.56 -26.90
N LYS A 11 12.91 36.81 -27.06
CA LYS A 11 14.02 37.38 -26.31
C LYS A 11 13.49 37.80 -24.94
N LEU A 12 13.62 36.93 -23.94
CA LEU A 12 13.35 37.26 -22.55
C LEU A 12 14.27 38.41 -22.11
N THR A 13 13.68 39.50 -21.66
CA THR A 13 14.36 40.64 -21.07
C THR A 13 14.43 40.48 -19.55
N THR A 14 15.36 41.16 -18.88
CA THR A 14 15.46 41.11 -17.40
C THR A 14 14.20 41.64 -16.69
N SER A 15 13.39 42.46 -17.38
CA SER A 15 12.06 42.90 -16.93
C SER A 15 10.98 41.82 -17.00
N ASP A 16 11.21 40.75 -17.78
CA ASP A 16 10.29 39.59 -17.88
C ASP A 16 10.52 38.57 -16.75
N VAL A 17 11.55 38.79 -15.91
CA VAL A 17 11.91 37.91 -14.80
C VAL A 17 11.42 38.51 -13.49
N LEU A 18 10.31 37.99 -12.98
CA LEU A 18 9.82 38.33 -11.64
C LEU A 18 10.60 37.52 -10.60
N ILE A 19 11.56 38.15 -9.91
CA ILE A 19 12.30 37.52 -8.82
C ILE A 19 11.39 37.45 -7.60
N LYS A 20 10.84 36.28 -7.31
CA LYS A 20 10.08 36.02 -6.09
C LYS A 20 11.04 35.56 -4.99
N GLN A 21 11.34 36.46 -4.06
CA GLN A 21 12.07 36.09 -2.84
C GLN A 21 11.13 35.32 -1.91
N VAL A 22 11.61 34.21 -1.35
CA VAL A 22 10.90 33.40 -0.38
C VAL A 22 11.77 33.33 0.88
N ALA A 23 11.21 33.73 2.02
CA ALA A 23 11.86 33.52 3.31
C ALA A 23 11.70 32.05 3.72
N ILE A 24 12.79 31.40 4.13
CA ILE A 24 12.81 29.99 4.53
C ILE A 24 13.33 29.91 5.96
N GLU A 25 12.60 29.23 6.83
CA GLU A 25 13.08 28.87 8.15
C GLU A 25 13.88 27.56 8.07
N VAL A 26 15.06 27.53 8.68
CA VAL A 26 15.91 26.34 8.71
C VAL A 26 15.93 25.78 10.13
N LYS A 27 15.38 24.59 10.30
CA LYS A 27 15.40 23.87 11.58
C LYS A 27 16.55 22.87 11.58
N VAL A 28 17.36 22.90 12.64
CA VAL A 28 18.56 22.07 12.76
C VAL A 28 18.39 21.11 13.93
N LEU A 29 18.68 19.83 13.70
CA LEU A 29 18.68 18.81 14.75
C LEU A 29 19.87 19.03 15.69
N LYS A 30 19.64 19.00 17.01
CA LYS A 30 20.68 19.14 18.04
C LYS A 30 20.66 17.98 19.03
N ILE A 31 21.85 17.57 19.47
CA ILE A 31 22.04 16.67 20.62
C ILE A 31 22.80 17.45 21.69
N GLY A 32 22.08 17.82 22.75
CA GLY A 32 22.57 18.82 23.71
C GLY A 32 22.84 20.15 23.01
N ASN A 33 24.07 20.64 23.11
CA ASN A 33 24.49 21.91 22.50
C ASN A 33 25.11 21.77 21.10
N HIS A 34 25.20 20.55 20.57
CA HIS A 34 25.87 20.27 19.29
C HIS A 34 24.84 20.06 18.19
N GLN A 35 25.07 20.68 17.03
CA GLN A 35 24.29 20.39 15.82
C GLN A 35 24.65 19.01 15.28
N VAL A 36 23.66 18.27 14.82
CA VAL A 36 23.87 16.98 14.17
C VAL A 36 24.47 17.20 12.80
N THR A 37 25.64 16.61 12.59
CA THR A 37 26.33 16.58 11.30
C THR A 37 25.85 15.39 10.46
N LEU A 38 26.18 15.41 9.17
CA LEU A 38 25.90 14.29 8.28
C LEU A 38 26.57 12.99 8.72
N SER A 39 27.78 13.06 9.29
CA SER A 39 28.48 11.89 9.80
C SER A 39 27.76 11.26 11.01
N VAL A 40 27.15 12.06 11.88
CA VAL A 40 26.35 11.56 13.01
C VAL A 40 25.03 10.99 12.51
N PHE A 41 24.34 11.67 11.59
CA PHE A 41 23.09 11.17 11.00
C PHE A 41 23.27 9.77 10.37
N ARG A 42 24.36 9.57 9.63
CA ARG A 42 24.69 8.27 9.01
C ARG A 42 24.95 7.15 10.01
N GLN A 43 25.33 7.49 11.25
CA GLN A 43 25.54 6.52 12.33
C GLN A 43 24.25 6.16 13.06
N LEU A 44 23.16 6.89 12.84
CA LEU A 44 21.86 6.52 13.41
C LEU A 44 21.44 5.15 12.88
N LYS A 45 21.01 4.27 13.79
CA LYS A 45 20.48 2.96 13.43
C LYS A 45 19.25 3.16 12.54
N GLN A 46 19.26 2.51 11.38
CA GLN A 46 18.08 2.43 10.53
C GLN A 46 17.12 1.38 11.10
N GLU A 47 15.87 1.77 11.31
CA GLU A 47 14.79 0.89 11.79
C GLU A 47 13.46 1.44 11.30
N ASP A 48 12.49 0.56 11.04
CA ASP A 48 11.15 0.96 10.62
C ASP A 48 10.47 1.79 11.70
N ILE A 49 9.77 2.84 11.27
CA ILE A 49 9.01 3.72 12.16
C ILE A 49 7.56 3.25 12.36
N PHE A 50 7.05 2.41 11.46
CA PHE A 50 5.72 1.84 11.54
C PHE A 50 5.78 0.41 12.08
N ASP A 51 4.84 0.10 12.95
CA ASP A 51 4.51 -1.28 13.29
C ASP A 51 3.78 -1.91 12.10
N ALA A 52 4.32 -3.01 11.59
CA ALA A 52 3.83 -3.66 10.37
C ALA A 52 2.40 -4.18 10.50
N ASP A 53 2.03 -4.66 11.70
CA ASP A 53 0.77 -5.36 11.94
C ASP A 53 -0.36 -4.40 12.26
N THR A 54 -0.06 -3.25 12.87
CA THR A 54 -1.06 -2.30 13.38
C THR A 54 -1.08 -0.97 12.63
N GLY A 55 0.02 -0.63 11.94
CA GLY A 55 0.24 0.69 11.34
C GLY A 55 0.49 1.81 12.33
N GLU A 56 0.72 1.49 13.61
CA GLU A 56 1.09 2.46 14.63
C GLU A 56 2.53 2.96 14.49
N LEU A 57 2.83 4.12 15.05
CA LEU A 57 4.21 4.61 15.14
C LEU A 57 4.93 3.89 16.30
N LEU A 58 6.09 3.33 16.01
CA LEU A 58 6.96 2.67 16.99
C LEU A 58 7.70 3.66 17.91
N GLY A 59 7.52 4.96 17.69
CA GLY A 59 8.13 6.03 18.45
C GLY A 59 7.75 7.41 17.94
N THR A 60 8.44 8.44 18.42
CA THR A 60 8.08 9.83 18.11
C THR A 60 8.88 10.32 16.89
N PRO A 61 8.25 10.68 15.77
CA PRO A 61 8.94 11.31 14.67
C PRO A 61 9.34 12.75 15.04
N TRP A 62 10.57 13.13 14.71
CA TRP A 62 11.10 14.48 15.00
C TRP A 62 11.06 15.38 13.76
N GLY A 63 11.16 14.80 12.58
CA GLY A 63 11.07 15.54 11.32
C GLY A 63 11.62 14.74 10.15
N THR A 64 11.45 15.31 8.96
CA THR A 64 11.92 14.70 7.72
C THR A 64 13.31 15.22 7.34
N VAL A 65 14.08 14.46 6.58
CA VAL A 65 15.38 14.89 6.05
C VAL A 65 15.40 14.67 4.54
N ASN A 66 16.07 15.55 3.79
CA ASN A 66 16.23 15.39 2.34
C ASN A 66 17.56 14.70 2.05
N TYR A 67 17.63 13.39 2.29
CA TYR A 67 18.84 12.59 2.14
C TYR A 67 18.54 11.26 1.43
N HIS A 68 18.84 11.19 0.13
CA HIS A 68 18.35 10.13 -0.77
C HIS A 68 19.43 9.18 -1.34
N VAL A 69 20.52 8.90 -0.62
CA VAL A 69 21.56 7.97 -1.13
C VAL A 69 21.22 6.49 -0.99
N ASP A 70 20.14 6.13 -0.28
CA ASP A 70 19.72 4.75 -0.04
C ASP A 70 18.33 4.45 -0.65
N CYS A 71 17.97 5.14 -1.74
CA CYS A 71 16.59 5.14 -2.31
C CYS A 71 16.43 4.43 -3.64
N GLU A 72 17.51 3.90 -4.22
CA GLU A 72 17.50 3.39 -5.60
C GLU A 72 16.45 2.28 -5.83
N ASP A 73 16.23 1.46 -4.81
CA ASP A 73 15.27 0.35 -4.84
C ASP A 73 13.83 0.75 -4.44
N ILE A 74 13.62 2.01 -4.03
CA ILE A 74 12.33 2.49 -3.53
C ILE A 74 11.62 3.27 -4.63
N LYS A 75 10.77 2.56 -5.37
CA LYS A 75 9.95 3.14 -6.44
C LYS A 75 8.61 3.62 -5.89
N GLY A 76 8.57 4.89 -5.48
CA GLY A 76 7.35 5.53 -5.02
C GLY A 76 7.63 6.71 -4.09
N GLU A 77 6.55 7.32 -3.60
CA GLU A 77 6.62 8.36 -2.58
C GLU A 77 7.13 7.76 -1.26
N HIS A 78 8.16 8.39 -0.69
CA HIS A 78 8.74 7.99 0.59
C HIS A 78 9.38 9.21 1.28
N LEU A 79 9.51 9.12 2.60
CA LEU A 79 10.10 10.15 3.45
C LEU A 79 11.27 9.55 4.22
N HIS A 80 12.37 10.29 4.33
CA HIS A 80 13.43 9.95 5.28
C HIS A 80 13.13 10.66 6.58
N VAL A 81 13.08 9.91 7.67
CA VAL A 81 12.57 10.42 8.94
C VAL A 81 13.63 10.20 10.01
N VAL A 82 13.87 11.22 10.82
CA VAL A 82 14.54 11.04 12.12
C VAL A 82 13.46 10.87 13.18
N TRP A 83 13.59 9.84 14.00
CA TRP A 83 12.60 9.52 15.02
C TRP A 83 13.26 8.95 16.27
N GLN A 84 12.50 8.92 17.35
CA GLN A 84 12.96 8.52 18.67
C GLN A 84 12.23 7.28 19.17
N LYS A 85 12.98 6.25 19.56
CA LYS A 85 12.48 5.05 20.25
C LYS A 85 13.05 5.03 21.66
N GLY A 86 12.23 5.36 22.66
CA GLY A 86 12.71 5.55 24.02
C GLY A 86 13.77 6.65 24.09
N ASN A 87 15.00 6.31 24.45
CA ASN A 87 16.13 7.26 24.56
C ASN A 87 17.08 7.25 23.35
N GLU A 88 16.73 6.54 22.27
CA GLU A 88 17.60 6.38 21.11
C GLU A 88 17.03 7.11 19.89
N LEU A 89 17.89 7.86 19.20
CA LEU A 89 17.59 8.41 17.89
C LEU A 89 17.85 7.39 16.79
N ARG A 90 16.94 7.34 15.83
CA ARG A 90 16.92 6.39 14.71
C ARG A 90 16.60 7.13 13.42
N ARG A 91 16.93 6.49 12.31
CA ARG A 91 16.48 6.91 10.98
C ARG A 91 15.54 5.85 10.40
N ALA A 92 14.55 6.28 9.65
CA ALA A 92 13.63 5.40 8.93
C ALA A 92 13.42 5.90 7.50
N ILE A 93 12.93 5.01 6.66
CA ILE A 93 12.26 5.37 5.41
C ILE A 93 10.77 5.08 5.62
N ALA A 94 9.98 6.12 5.80
CA ALA A 94 8.54 6.01 5.87
C ALA A 94 7.96 5.93 4.45
N CYS A 95 7.11 4.94 4.20
CA CYS A 95 6.45 4.75 2.91
C CYS A 95 5.01 4.30 3.12
N ILE A 96 4.21 4.36 2.05
CA ILE A 96 2.87 3.79 2.01
C ILE A 96 2.93 2.54 1.12
N PRO A 97 2.92 1.32 1.68
CA PRO A 97 3.21 0.09 0.93
C PRO A 97 2.35 -0.09 -0.32
N TRP A 98 1.04 0.18 -0.25
CA TRP A 98 0.12 0.05 -1.40
C TRP A 98 0.27 1.15 -2.45
N ARG A 99 1.05 2.20 -2.20
CA ARG A 99 1.40 3.24 -3.19
C ARG A 99 2.75 2.98 -3.85
N LEU A 100 3.51 1.99 -3.38
CA LEU A 100 4.77 1.59 -4.00
C LEU A 100 4.49 0.81 -5.29
N ARG A 101 5.34 0.97 -6.30
CA ARG A 101 5.25 0.16 -7.53
C ARG A 101 5.72 -1.27 -7.23
N LYS A 102 5.09 -2.25 -7.89
CA LYS A 102 5.23 -3.73 -7.76
C LYS A 102 6.66 -4.34 -7.68
N ASN A 103 7.74 -3.56 -7.78
CA ASN A 103 9.12 -4.04 -7.85
C ASN A 103 10.04 -3.42 -6.77
N SER A 104 9.53 -2.89 -5.67
CA SER A 104 10.39 -2.52 -4.53
C SER A 104 10.47 -3.69 -3.55
N TYR A 105 11.68 -4.04 -3.08
CA TYR A 105 11.89 -5.05 -2.05
C TYR A 105 11.08 -4.74 -0.76
N LEU A 106 10.78 -3.46 -0.51
CA LEU A 106 9.92 -3.04 0.61
C LEU A 106 8.43 -3.36 0.42
N SER A 107 7.96 -3.52 -0.82
CA SER A 107 6.57 -3.91 -1.09
C SER A 107 6.27 -5.36 -0.72
N GLU A 108 7.31 -6.20 -0.59
CA GLU A 108 7.18 -7.62 -0.28
C GLU A 108 7.09 -7.91 1.23
N CYS A 109 7.52 -6.99 2.11
CA CYS A 109 7.84 -7.41 3.47
C CYS A 109 6.67 -7.54 4.46
N PHE A 110 5.53 -6.85 4.34
CA PHE A 110 4.45 -6.96 5.37
C PHE A 110 3.01 -6.71 4.90
N TYR A 111 2.80 -5.79 3.95
CA TYR A 111 1.45 -5.56 3.38
C TYR A 111 0.92 -6.77 2.60
N PHE A 112 1.80 -7.67 2.17
CA PHE A 112 1.44 -8.89 1.47
C PHE A 112 0.62 -9.85 2.35
N ASP A 113 0.92 -9.92 3.65
CA ASP A 113 0.34 -10.94 4.54
C ASP A 113 -1.14 -10.67 4.83
N MET A 114 -1.46 -9.45 5.30
CA MET A 114 -2.87 -9.06 5.54
C MET A 114 -3.71 -9.05 4.26
N ARG A 115 -3.12 -8.64 3.13
CA ARG A 115 -3.80 -8.68 1.85
C ARG A 115 -4.07 -10.13 1.46
N SER A 116 -3.16 -11.06 1.77
CA SER A 116 -3.35 -12.50 1.54
C SER A 116 -4.52 -13.04 2.35
N ASP A 117 -4.66 -12.71 3.63
CA ASP A 117 -5.77 -13.20 4.47
C ASP A 117 -7.13 -12.77 3.92
N LEU A 118 -7.30 -11.47 3.62
CA LEU A 118 -8.54 -10.95 3.06
C LEU A 118 -8.83 -11.55 1.67
N HIS A 119 -7.78 -11.74 0.88
CA HIS A 119 -7.85 -12.39 -0.43
C HIS A 119 -8.28 -13.86 -0.36
N GLU A 120 -7.72 -14.64 0.57
CA GLU A 120 -8.06 -16.03 0.80
C GLU A 120 -9.51 -16.17 1.28
N MET A 121 -9.92 -15.34 2.22
CA MET A 121 -11.29 -15.35 2.75
C MET A 121 -12.31 -14.90 1.71
N ALA A 122 -11.96 -13.93 0.87
CA ALA A 122 -12.82 -13.54 -0.25
C ALA A 122 -12.91 -14.64 -1.31
N GLY A 123 -11.84 -15.40 -1.53
CA GLY A 123 -11.86 -16.64 -2.32
C GLY A 123 -12.82 -17.68 -1.73
N ALA A 124 -12.76 -17.92 -0.42
CA ALA A 124 -13.67 -18.82 0.30
C ALA A 124 -15.14 -18.40 0.14
N PHE A 125 -15.44 -17.11 0.27
CA PHE A 125 -16.79 -16.59 0.05
C PHE A 125 -17.30 -16.84 -1.35
N ILE A 126 -16.48 -16.57 -2.38
CA ILE A 126 -16.83 -16.83 -3.78
C ILE A 126 -17.13 -18.32 -3.98
N ILE A 127 -16.31 -19.20 -3.41
CA ILE A 127 -16.53 -20.65 -3.47
C ILE A 127 -17.86 -21.03 -2.82
N ALA A 128 -18.16 -20.54 -1.62
CA ALA A 128 -19.41 -20.84 -0.94
C ALA A 128 -20.64 -20.32 -1.71
N ARG A 129 -20.57 -19.11 -2.28
CA ARG A 129 -21.62 -18.56 -3.15
C ARG A 129 -21.88 -19.47 -4.36
N VAL A 130 -20.82 -19.94 -5.01
CA VAL A 130 -20.92 -20.86 -6.16
C VAL A 130 -21.59 -22.18 -5.74
N LEU A 131 -21.22 -22.72 -4.57
CA LEU A 131 -21.85 -23.93 -4.02
C LEU A 131 -23.34 -23.73 -3.68
N GLU A 132 -23.76 -22.51 -3.37
CA GLU A 132 -25.16 -22.11 -3.17
C GLU A 132 -25.93 -21.83 -4.48
N GLY A 133 -25.28 -21.97 -5.63
CA GLY A 133 -25.89 -21.78 -6.95
C GLY A 133 -25.73 -20.38 -7.54
N TRP A 134 -24.87 -19.53 -6.97
CA TRP A 134 -24.52 -18.25 -7.60
C TRP A 134 -23.60 -18.46 -8.81
N ALA A 135 -23.92 -17.79 -9.92
CA ALA A 135 -23.13 -17.79 -11.15
C ALA A 135 -22.77 -16.34 -11.52
N PRO A 136 -21.54 -15.87 -11.24
CA PRO A 136 -21.11 -14.53 -11.63
C PRO A 136 -20.88 -14.41 -13.13
N ASP A 137 -21.01 -13.17 -13.63
CA ASP A 137 -20.61 -12.83 -14.98
C ASP A 137 -19.08 -12.95 -15.12
N PRO A 138 -18.56 -13.80 -16.02
CA PRO A 138 -17.12 -14.00 -16.21
C PRO A 138 -16.39 -12.72 -16.60
N THR A 139 -17.09 -11.78 -17.24
CA THR A 139 -16.52 -10.50 -17.70
C THR A 139 -16.33 -9.49 -16.57
N GLN A 140 -16.97 -9.71 -15.41
CA GLN A 140 -16.90 -8.82 -14.25
C GLN A 140 -15.81 -9.21 -13.24
N LEU A 141 -15.07 -10.30 -13.48
CA LEU A 141 -14.10 -10.84 -12.54
C LEU A 141 -12.66 -10.39 -12.81
N HIS A 142 -12.45 -9.52 -13.79
CA HIS A 142 -11.16 -8.91 -14.02
C HIS A 142 -10.92 -7.81 -12.98
N ASP A 143 -10.07 -8.14 -12.02
CA ASP A 143 -9.39 -7.26 -11.06
C ASP A 143 -10.21 -6.68 -9.90
N THR A 144 -11.55 -6.60 -9.98
CA THR A 144 -12.39 -6.11 -8.87
C THR A 144 -13.69 -6.91 -8.75
N ILE A 145 -13.95 -7.51 -7.59
CA ILE A 145 -15.22 -8.18 -7.31
C ILE A 145 -15.95 -7.36 -6.26
N GLN A 146 -17.05 -6.73 -6.66
CA GLN A 146 -17.92 -6.09 -5.70
C GLN A 146 -18.64 -7.19 -4.88
N ILE A 147 -18.30 -7.29 -3.60
CA ILE A 147 -19.00 -8.19 -2.67
C ILE A 147 -20.01 -7.31 -1.92
N GLU A 148 -21.29 -7.48 -2.28
CA GLU A 148 -22.40 -6.68 -1.75
C GLU A 148 -22.18 -5.16 -1.88
N THR A 149 -22.09 -4.43 -0.76
CA THR A 149 -21.92 -2.97 -0.72
C THR A 149 -20.47 -2.54 -0.72
N GLU A 150 -19.51 -3.46 -0.52
CA GLU A 150 -18.09 -3.12 -0.48
C GLU A 150 -17.38 -3.54 -1.77
N LEU A 151 -16.70 -2.57 -2.39
CA LEU A 151 -15.81 -2.82 -3.53
C LEU A 151 -14.52 -3.45 -3.02
N LEU A 152 -14.51 -4.78 -2.88
CA LEU A 152 -13.29 -5.53 -2.61
C LEU A 152 -12.52 -5.73 -3.93
N THR A 153 -11.42 -5.01 -4.09
CA THR A 153 -10.49 -5.24 -5.22
C THR A 153 -9.67 -6.50 -4.94
N ILE A 154 -10.25 -7.66 -5.22
CA ILE A 154 -9.58 -8.96 -5.08
C ILE A 154 -8.71 -9.16 -6.32
N SER A 155 -7.40 -9.00 -6.15
CA SER A 155 -6.40 -9.33 -7.17
C SER A 155 -5.82 -10.70 -6.86
N THR A 156 -6.65 -11.73 -6.77
CA THR A 156 -6.18 -13.11 -6.58
C THR A 156 -6.32 -13.90 -7.86
N SER A 157 -5.38 -14.81 -8.08
CA SER A 157 -5.63 -16.00 -8.86
C SER A 157 -6.62 -16.87 -8.07
N LEU A 158 -7.92 -16.73 -8.32
CA LEU A 158 -8.89 -17.72 -7.89
C LEU A 158 -8.41 -19.12 -8.34
N PRO A 159 -8.78 -20.21 -7.63
CA PRO A 159 -8.47 -21.56 -8.10
C PRO A 159 -8.87 -21.71 -9.57
N SER A 160 -8.04 -22.38 -10.36
CA SER A 160 -8.28 -22.51 -11.81
C SER A 160 -9.67 -23.08 -12.13
N GLU A 161 -10.20 -23.89 -11.21
CA GLU A 161 -11.51 -24.50 -11.17
C GLU A 161 -12.61 -23.44 -11.15
N VAL A 162 -12.47 -22.42 -10.30
CA VAL A 162 -13.39 -21.29 -10.22
C VAL A 162 -13.39 -20.52 -11.55
N TYR A 163 -12.22 -20.29 -12.17
CA TYR A 163 -12.15 -19.71 -13.51
C TYR A 163 -12.75 -20.60 -14.61
N LYS A 164 -12.60 -21.93 -14.53
CA LYS A 164 -13.20 -22.88 -15.49
C LYS A 164 -14.73 -22.85 -15.42
N LEU A 165 -15.29 -22.70 -14.23
CA LEU A 165 -16.73 -22.49 -14.03
C LEU A 165 -17.21 -21.20 -14.69
N PHE A 166 -16.37 -20.17 -14.72
CA PHE A 166 -16.71 -18.89 -15.34
C PHE A 166 -16.47 -18.86 -16.86
N ALA A 167 -15.42 -19.50 -17.38
CA ALA A 167 -15.11 -19.47 -18.81
C ALA A 167 -16.13 -20.20 -19.71
N GLY A 168 -17.01 -21.02 -19.11
CA GLY A 168 -18.09 -21.71 -19.82
C GLY A 168 -19.25 -20.77 -20.18
N ARG A 169 -19.19 -20.13 -21.35
CA ARG A 169 -20.34 -19.42 -21.94
C ARG A 169 -21.54 -20.38 -22.05
N GLY A 170 -22.47 -20.30 -21.10
CA GLY A 170 -23.70 -21.10 -21.10
C GLY A 170 -23.89 -22.08 -19.93
N ALA A 171 -23.14 -21.95 -18.83
CA ALA A 171 -23.30 -22.84 -17.67
C ALA A 171 -24.59 -22.56 -16.88
N LYS A 172 -25.73 -23.03 -17.42
CA LYS A 172 -26.83 -23.57 -16.62
C LYS A 172 -26.54 -25.03 -16.22
N GLN A 173 -25.28 -25.43 -16.21
CA GLN A 173 -24.83 -26.80 -15.98
C GLN A 173 -24.51 -26.98 -14.51
N GLU A 174 -25.21 -27.94 -13.92
CA GLU A 174 -24.94 -28.51 -12.61
C GLU A 174 -23.43 -28.68 -12.41
N LEU A 175 -22.90 -28.16 -11.30
CA LEU A 175 -21.54 -28.47 -10.88
C LEU A 175 -21.41 -29.99 -10.84
N GLU A 176 -20.42 -30.55 -11.55
CA GLU A 176 -20.12 -31.99 -11.43
C GLU A 176 -19.78 -32.28 -9.96
N GLU A 177 -20.19 -33.43 -9.44
CA GLU A 177 -19.90 -33.83 -8.05
C GLU A 177 -18.40 -33.72 -7.72
N ARG A 178 -17.53 -34.03 -8.68
CA ARG A 178 -16.08 -33.89 -8.57
C ARG A 178 -15.65 -32.45 -8.27
N ASP A 179 -16.25 -31.48 -8.95
CA ASP A 179 -15.90 -30.07 -8.81
C ASP A 179 -16.45 -29.52 -7.50
N ILE A 180 -17.64 -29.95 -7.08
CA ILE A 180 -18.19 -29.69 -5.73
C ILE A 180 -17.24 -30.20 -4.64
N THR A 181 -16.76 -31.45 -4.74
CA THR A 181 -15.84 -32.04 -3.74
C THR A 181 -14.55 -31.24 -3.61
N LYS A 182 -13.95 -30.81 -4.74
CA LYS A 182 -12.73 -29.97 -4.72
C LYS A 182 -12.96 -28.63 -4.04
N LEU A 183 -14.02 -27.92 -4.43
CA LEU A 183 -14.39 -26.65 -3.81
C LEU A 183 -14.61 -26.80 -2.31
N LYS A 184 -15.24 -27.91 -1.89
CA LYS A 184 -15.43 -28.18 -0.48
C LYS A 184 -14.13 -28.41 0.28
N THR A 185 -13.21 -29.17 -0.31
CA THR A 185 -11.87 -29.40 0.25
C THR A 185 -11.08 -28.09 0.43
N GLU A 186 -11.22 -27.12 -0.47
CA GLU A 186 -10.57 -25.81 -0.29
C GLU A 186 -11.16 -25.03 0.90
N LEU A 187 -12.48 -25.08 1.11
CA LEU A 187 -13.11 -24.46 2.29
C LEU A 187 -12.70 -25.16 3.59
N ASP A 188 -12.59 -26.50 3.59
CA ASP A 188 -12.14 -27.25 4.75
C ASP A 188 -10.71 -26.89 5.17
N LYS A 189 -9.80 -26.69 4.19
CA LYS A 189 -8.42 -26.23 4.47
C LYS A 189 -8.39 -24.89 5.19
N LEU A 190 -9.35 -24.03 4.90
CA LEU A 190 -9.50 -22.70 5.51
C LEU A 190 -10.36 -22.72 6.79
N ASN A 191 -10.86 -23.90 7.18
CA ASN A 191 -11.83 -24.05 8.27
C ASN A 191 -13.06 -23.13 8.13
N ALA A 192 -13.48 -22.89 6.87
CA ALA A 192 -14.54 -21.97 6.53
C ALA A 192 -15.90 -22.70 6.41
N PRO A 193 -17.01 -22.09 6.85
CA PRO A 193 -18.33 -22.69 6.72
C PRO A 193 -18.78 -22.74 5.26
N TYR A 194 -19.54 -23.77 4.88
CA TYR A 194 -20.18 -23.89 3.55
C TYR A 194 -21.37 -22.96 3.33
N ASN A 195 -21.36 -21.78 3.93
CA ASN A 195 -22.44 -20.82 3.86
C ASN A 195 -21.85 -19.43 3.62
N SER A 196 -22.21 -18.83 2.50
CA SER A 196 -21.62 -17.57 2.05
C SER A 196 -21.97 -16.41 2.97
N GLU A 197 -23.20 -16.38 3.49
CA GLU A 197 -23.65 -15.35 4.43
C GLU A 197 -22.86 -15.41 5.75
N VAL A 198 -22.59 -16.62 6.24
CA VAL A 198 -21.76 -16.82 7.44
C VAL A 198 -20.32 -16.39 7.15
N ILE A 199 -19.68 -16.87 6.07
CA ILE A 199 -18.31 -16.43 5.70
C ILE A 199 -18.24 -14.91 5.62
N TYR A 200 -19.20 -14.29 4.93
CA TYR A 200 -19.20 -12.84 4.75
C TYR A 200 -19.27 -12.11 6.10
N LYS A 201 -20.28 -12.43 6.91
CA LYS A 201 -20.51 -11.72 8.18
C LYS A 201 -19.47 -12.01 9.25
N THR A 202 -18.98 -13.24 9.34
CA THR A 202 -18.10 -13.66 10.46
C THR A 202 -16.63 -13.63 10.13
N LEU A 203 -16.24 -13.69 8.85
CA LEU A 203 -14.83 -13.71 8.43
C LEU A 203 -14.49 -12.46 7.62
N ILE A 204 -15.19 -12.19 6.51
CA ILE A 204 -14.82 -11.09 5.62
C ILE A 204 -15.06 -9.73 6.24
N THR A 205 -16.27 -9.46 6.75
CA THR A 205 -16.61 -8.12 7.28
C THR A 205 -15.66 -7.70 8.41
N PRO A 206 -15.35 -8.55 9.42
CA PRO A 206 -14.39 -8.19 10.46
C PRO A 206 -12.97 -7.99 9.92
N LEU A 207 -12.49 -8.86 9.03
CA LEU A 207 -11.15 -8.75 8.44
C LEU A 207 -11.01 -7.52 7.56
N ALA A 208 -12.02 -7.20 6.75
CA ALA A 208 -12.05 -6.00 5.92
C ALA A 208 -12.07 -4.74 6.79
N ALA A 209 -12.93 -4.69 7.81
CA ALA A 209 -13.00 -3.57 8.74
C ALA A 209 -11.67 -3.32 9.44
N ASP A 210 -11.04 -4.39 9.94
CA ASP A 210 -9.72 -4.33 10.58
C ASP A 210 -8.61 -3.90 9.60
N PHE A 211 -8.57 -4.48 8.40
CA PHE A 211 -7.66 -4.09 7.33
C PHE A 211 -7.78 -2.60 6.98
N TYR A 212 -9.00 -2.09 6.79
CA TYR A 212 -9.22 -0.68 6.49
C TYR A 212 -8.88 0.23 7.67
N ALA A 213 -9.14 -0.20 8.91
CA ALA A 213 -8.75 0.54 10.09
C ALA A 213 -7.21 0.69 10.18
N ARG A 214 -6.46 -0.39 9.94
CA ARG A 214 -4.99 -0.40 9.89
C ARG A 214 -4.45 0.45 8.75
N LYS A 215 -5.02 0.28 7.55
CA LYS A 215 -4.68 1.09 6.36
C LYS A 215 -4.84 2.59 6.65
N ASN A 216 -6.00 2.99 7.18
CA ASN A 216 -6.29 4.39 7.48
C ASN A 216 -5.36 4.94 8.55
N ARG A 217 -5.05 4.16 9.59
CA ARG A 217 -4.10 4.53 10.65
C ARG A 217 -2.71 4.80 10.07
N TRP A 218 -2.23 3.92 9.19
CA TRP A 218 -0.95 4.11 8.51
C TRP A 218 -0.94 5.37 7.64
N GLU A 219 -1.99 5.63 6.84
CA GLU A 219 -2.06 6.85 6.01
C GLU A 219 -2.07 8.11 6.88
N GLN A 220 -2.81 8.08 7.98
CA GLN A 220 -2.86 9.18 8.93
C GLN A 220 -1.49 9.44 9.56
N ASN A 221 -0.83 8.41 10.09
CA ASN A 221 0.50 8.53 10.69
C ASN A 221 1.56 8.97 9.66
N TYR A 222 1.49 8.46 8.42
CA TYR A 222 2.37 8.91 7.33
C TYR A 222 2.15 10.39 7.03
N LYS A 223 0.89 10.84 6.96
CA LYS A 223 0.56 12.25 6.76
C LYS A 223 1.09 13.11 7.91
N GLU A 224 0.94 12.66 9.15
CA GLU A 224 1.48 13.37 10.31
C GLU A 224 3.00 13.54 10.21
N ILE A 225 3.73 12.53 9.76
CA ILE A 225 5.17 12.63 9.47
C ILE A 225 5.44 13.60 8.31
N ALA A 226 4.67 13.53 7.24
CA ALA A 226 4.82 14.39 6.06
C ALA A 226 4.61 15.87 6.37
N ASP A 227 3.72 16.16 7.33
CA ASP A 227 3.41 17.50 7.81
C ASP A 227 4.45 18.02 8.83
N LEU A 228 5.42 17.19 9.25
CA LEU A 228 6.52 17.64 10.09
C LEU A 228 7.50 18.54 9.34
N ASP A 229 8.24 19.32 10.11
CA ASP A 229 9.32 20.13 9.59
C ASP A 229 10.41 19.30 8.92
N GLN A 230 10.95 19.87 7.84
CA GLN A 230 12.17 19.37 7.25
C GLN A 230 13.38 19.82 8.10
N LEU A 231 14.12 18.86 8.61
CA LEU A 231 15.34 19.03 9.37
C LEU A 231 16.53 19.17 8.41
N PHE A 232 17.33 20.21 8.63
CA PHE A 232 18.59 20.39 7.96
C PHE A 232 19.71 19.69 8.72
N ILE A 233 20.52 18.93 7.98
CA ILE A 233 21.71 18.25 8.50
C ILE A 233 22.92 19.06 8.05
N ALA A 234 23.75 19.49 8.99
CA ALA A 234 24.97 20.22 8.67
C ALA A 234 25.97 19.31 7.94
N VAL A 235 26.55 19.81 6.84
CA VAL A 235 27.61 19.15 6.08
C VAL A 235 28.96 19.43 6.70
#